data_AF-A0A7J9Q6N0-F1
#
_entry.id   AF-A0A7J9Q6N0-F1
#
_cell.length_a   1.000
_cell.length_b   1.000
_cell.length_c   1.000
_cell.angle_alpha   90.00
_cell.angle_beta   90.00
_cell.angle_gamma   90.00
#
_symmetry.space_group_name_H-M   'P 1'
#
loop_
_entity.id
_entity.type
_entity.pdbx_description
1 polymer ?
#
loop_
_entity_poly.entity_id
_entity_poly.type
_entity_poly.pdbx_seq_one_letter_code
_entity_poly.pdbx_strand_id
1 'polypeptide(L)' 'MTLSVPKELKVVMNKHLEINWSEVARQAFKEKASQIELLDAIVSKSKLTEQDALELGKKIKSAMWKKQYKELV' A
#
# COMPACT_ATOMS: atom_id res chain seq x y z
N MET A 1 -8.89 -23.81 -3.23
CA MET A 1 -9.28 -22.62 -2.44
C MET A 1 -10.61 -22.13 -2.96
N THR A 2 -11.58 -21.90 -2.08
CA THR A 2 -12.89 -21.32 -2.42
C THR A 2 -12.94 -19.91 -1.83
N LEU A 3 -13.27 -18.91 -2.65
CA LEU A 3 -13.35 -17.51 -2.24
C LEU A 3 -14.76 -16.99 -2.46
N SER A 4 -15.26 -16.26 -1.48
CA SER A 4 -16.51 -15.51 -1.63
C SER A 4 -16.21 -14.21 -2.34
N VAL A 5 -16.92 -13.96 -3.44
CA VAL A 5 -16.87 -12.69 -4.18
C VAL A 5 -18.15 -11.89 -3.94
N PRO A 6 -18.08 -10.54 -3.91
CA PRO A 6 -19.26 -9.69 -3.87
C PRO A 6 -20.24 -10.03 -5.00
N LYS A 7 -21.54 -9.85 -4.75
CA LYS A 7 -22.59 -10.23 -5.72
C LYS A 7 -22.44 -9.48 -7.03
N GLU A 8 -22.06 -8.21 -6.95
CA GLU A 8 -21.87 -7.30 -8.08
C GLU A 8 -20.76 -7.83 -9.00
N LEU A 9 -19.65 -8.28 -8.41
CA LEU A 9 -18.54 -8.86 -9.16
C LEU A 9 -18.94 -10.19 -9.80
N LYS A 10 -19.68 -11.04 -9.07
CA LYS A 10 -20.16 -12.32 -9.58
C LYS A 10 -21.05 -12.16 -10.81
N VAL A 11 -21.88 -11.10 -10.87
CA VAL A 11 -22.71 -10.80 -12.05
C VAL A 11 -21.85 -10.53 -13.28
N VAL A 12 -20.77 -9.77 -13.13
CA VAL A 12 -19.83 -9.50 -14.23
C VAL A 12 -19.10 -10.78 -14.65
N MET A 13 -18.60 -11.55 -13.68
CA MET A 13 -17.89 -12.80 -13.95
C MET A 13 -18.75 -13.81 -14.70
N ASN A 14 -20.03 -13.93 -14.33
CA ASN A 14 -20.97 -14.83 -14.98
C ASN A 14 -21.36 -14.38 -16.40
N LYS A 15 -21.27 -13.08 -16.70
CA LYS A 15 -21.51 -12.55 -18.05
C LYS A 15 -20.35 -12.83 -19.00
N HIS A 16 -19.14 -12.96 -18.47
CA HIS A 16 -17.92 -13.15 -19.24
C HIS A 16 -17.29 -14.52 -18.93
N LEU A 17 -17.91 -15.58 -19.44
CA LEU A 17 -17.47 -16.96 -19.24
C LEU A 17 -16.22 -17.31 -20.07
N GLU A 18 -15.90 -16.50 -21.08
CA GLU A 18 -14.69 -16.58 -21.88
C GLU A 18 -13.42 -16.25 -21.09
N ILE A 19 -13.56 -15.58 -19.94
CA ILE A 19 -12.44 -15.16 -19.10
C ILE A 19 -12.11 -16.26 -18.08
N ASN A 20 -10.83 -16.65 -18.03
CA ASN A 20 -10.33 -17.52 -16.97
C ASN A 20 -10.14 -16.74 -15.67
N TRP A 21 -11.23 -16.52 -14.94
CA TRP A 21 -11.23 -15.79 -13.68
C TRP A 21 -10.32 -16.37 -12.60
N SER A 22 -10.05 -17.69 -12.63
CA SER A 22 -9.10 -18.31 -11.71
C SER A 22 -7.68 -17.83 -11.97
N GLU A 23 -7.32 -17.61 -13.23
CA GLU A 23 -6.00 -17.10 -13.61
C GLU A 23 -5.84 -15.62 -13.26
N VAL A 24 -6.88 -14.82 -13.52
CA VAL A 24 -6.91 -13.40 -13.11
C VAL A 24 -6.69 -13.29 -11.59
N ALA A 25 -7.38 -14.11 -10.81
CA ALA A 25 -7.21 -14.13 -9.36
C ALA A 25 -5.79 -14.54 -8.95
N ARG A 26 -5.22 -15.59 -9.56
CA ARG A 26 -3.84 -16.02 -9.27
C ARG A 26 -2.81 -14.92 -9.54
N GLN A 27 -2.95 -14.21 -10.66
CA GLN A 27 -2.04 -13.12 -10.99
C GLN A 27 -2.15 -11.96 -9.99
N ALA A 28 -3.39 -11.55 -9.66
CA ALA A 28 -3.62 -10.50 -8.67
C ALA A 28 -3.06 -10.86 -7.29
N PHE A 29 -3.21 -12.12 -6.86
CA PHE A 29 -2.65 -12.59 -5.59
C PHE A 29 -1.12 -12.63 -5.62
N LYS A 30 -0.52 -13.10 -6.72
CA LYS A 30 0.93 -13.12 -6.87
C LYS A 30 1.51 -11.71 -6.77
N GLU A 31 0.93 -10.76 -7.50
CA GLU A 31 1.36 -9.37 -7.46
C GLU A 31 1.24 -8.77 -6.06
N LYS A 32 0.08 -8.96 -5.40
CA LYS A 32 -0.13 -8.43 -4.07
C LYS A 32 0.80 -9.06 -3.03
N ALA A 33 1.02 -10.37 -3.11
CA ALA A 33 1.94 -11.09 -2.23
C ALA A 33 3.37 -10.56 -2.37
N SER A 34 3.88 -10.39 -3.60
CA SER A 34 5.22 -9.84 -3.83
C SER A 34 5.38 -8.41 -3.30
N GLN A 35 4.34 -7.57 -3.40
CA GLN A 35 4.37 -6.23 -2.79
C GLN A 35 4.46 -6.29 -1.26
N ILE A 36 3.74 -7.22 -0.63
CA ILE A 36 3.77 -7.40 0.83
C ILE A 36 5.14 -7.93 1.26
N GLU A 37 5.68 -8.95 0.58
CA GLU A 37 7.01 -9.48 0.88
C GLU A 37 8.11 -8.41 0.76
N LEU A 38 8.01 -7.55 -0.25
CA LEU A 38 8.93 -6.41 -0.39
C LEU A 38 8.78 -5.42 0.77
N LEU A 39 7.55 -5.09 1.15
CA LEU A 39 7.29 -4.20 2.28
C LEU A 39 7.86 -4.80 3.58
N ASP A 40 7.59 -6.07 3.83
CA ASP A 40 8.10 -6.82 4.98
C ASP A 40 9.63 -6.82 4.99
N ALA A 41 10.28 -7.03 3.84
CA ALA A 41 11.73 -6.96 3.72
C ALA A 41 12.26 -5.55 4.05
N ILE A 42 11.61 -4.49 3.56
CA ILE A 42 11.98 -3.09 3.85
C ILE A 42 11.86 -2.80 5.35
N VAL A 43 10.78 -3.24 6.00
CA VAL A 43 10.54 -2.93 7.42
C VAL A 43 11.22 -3.91 8.37
N SER A 44 11.71 -5.07 7.90
CA SER A 44 12.24 -6.16 8.73
C SER A 44 13.35 -5.77 9.71
N LYS A 45 14.12 -4.72 9.38
CA LYS A 45 15.20 -4.18 10.24
C LYS A 45 14.90 -2.79 10.79
N SER A 46 13.71 -2.26 10.50
CA SER A 46 13.29 -0.95 10.98
C SER A 46 13.05 -1.02 12.49
N LYS A 47 13.62 -0.05 13.21
CA LYS A 47 13.29 0.22 14.62
C LYS A 47 12.40 1.46 14.77
N LEU A 48 11.95 2.01 13.63
CA LEU A 48 11.16 3.24 13.60
C LEU A 48 9.80 2.99 14.22
N THR A 49 9.53 3.63 15.35
CA THR A 49 8.22 3.61 16.00
C THR A 49 7.32 4.71 15.43
N GLU A 50 6.02 4.63 15.73
CA GLU A 50 5.06 5.67 15.39
C GLU A 50 5.43 7.02 16.03
N GLN A 51 5.89 6.99 17.29
CA GLN A 51 6.35 8.19 17.99
C GLN A 51 7.55 8.82 17.29
N ASP A 52 8.53 8.01 16.88
CA ASP A 52 9.69 8.49 16.12
C ASP A 52 9.27 9.17 14.82
N ALA A 53 8.32 8.57 14.10
CA ALA A 53 7.78 9.14 12.86
C ALA A 53 7.09 10.49 13.09
N LEU A 54 6.29 10.62 14.16
CA LEU A 54 5.61 11.87 14.52
C LEU A 54 6.62 12.97 14.93
N GLU A 55 7.64 12.62 15.70
CA GLU A 55 8.69 13.56 16.09
C GLU A 55 9.52 14.03 14.88
N LEU A 56 9.92 13.11 14.01
CA LEU A 56 10.60 13.43 12.75
C LEU A 56 9.76 14.37 11.90
N GLY A 57 8.46 14.10 11.74
CA GLY A 57 7.53 14.97 11.01
C GLY A 57 7.47 16.38 11.59
N LYS A 58 7.40 16.53 12.92
CA LYS A 58 7.43 17.84 13.58
C LYS A 58 8.76 18.57 13.36
N LYS A 59 9.89 17.86 13.48
CA LYS A 59 11.24 18.41 13.25
C LYS A 59 11.37 18.92 11.81
N ILE A 60 11.01 18.10 10.82
CA ILE A 60 11.04 18.49 9.40
C ILE A 60 10.16 19.72 9.15
N LYS A 61 8.91 19.73 9.64
CA LYS A 61 8.01 20.88 9.50
C LYS A 61 8.61 22.17 10.07
N SER A 62 9.18 22.09 11.28
CA SER A 62 9.81 23.26 11.91
C SER A 62 11.07 23.74 11.17
N ALA A 63 11.86 22.82 10.62
CA ALA A 63 13.05 23.15 9.85
C ALA A 63 12.68 23.80 8.50
N MET A 64 11.69 23.27 7.79
CA MET A 64 11.16 23.88 6.57
C MET A 64 10.61 25.28 6.85
N TRP A 65 9.79 25.43 7.90
CA TRP A 65 9.27 26.74 8.28
C TRP A 65 10.39 27.75 8.53
N LYS A 66 11.41 27.39 9.32
CA LYS A 66 12.57 28.27 9.59
C LYS A 66 13.34 28.64 8.31
N LYS A 67 13.45 27.72 7.35
CA LYS A 67 14.09 27.99 6.06
C LYS A 67 13.25 28.98 5.25
N GLN A 68 11.95 28.75 5.12
CA GLN A 68 11.03 29.64 4.40
C GLN A 68 10.94 31.04 5.04
N TYR A 69 10.96 31.13 6.37
CA TYR A 69 10.90 32.41 7.10
C TYR A 69 12.15 33.27 6.89
N LYS A 70 13.32 32.64 6.67
CA LYS A 70 14.59 33.32 6.35
C LYS A 70 14.66 33.85 4.92
N GLU A 71 13.81 33.38 4.01
CA GLU A 71 13.75 33.88 2.63
C GLU A 71 12.71 35.01 2.47
N LEU A 72 11.93 35.30 3.53
CA LEU A 72 10.88 36.33 3.55
C LEU A 72 11.28 37.57 4.38
N VAL A 73 12.46 37.57 5.01
CA VAL A 73 13.07 38.69 5.76
C VAL A 73 14.42 38.99 5.14
#